data_AF-A0A2V9XDK2-F1
#
_entry.id   AF-A0A2V9XDK2-F1
#
_cell.length_a   1.000
_cell.length_b   1.000
_cell.length_c   1.000
_cell.angle_alpha   90.00
_cell.angle_beta   90.00
_cell.angle_gamma   90.00
#
_symmetry.space_group_name_H-M   'P 1'
#
loop_
_entity.id
_entity.type
_entity.pdbx_description
1 polymer ?
#
loop_
_entity_poly.entity_id
_entity_poly.type
_entity_poly.pdbx_seq_one_letter_code
_entity_poly.pdbx_strand_id
1 'polypeptide(L)' 'MAQMDHNQALQLQAAVKYVLGELSQVQRDEYEEHYFDCAECAVDIKALATFADTTREVLRQERANQFAKELV' A
#
# COMPACT_ATOMS: atom_id res chain seq x y z
N MET A 1 23.58 -9.57 -0.96
CA MET A 1 22.21 -9.13 -0.65
C MET A 1 21.60 -8.79 -1.99
N ALA A 2 20.51 -9.44 -2.38
CA ALA A 2 19.92 -9.22 -3.69
C ALA A 2 18.98 -8.02 -3.56
N GLN A 3 19.34 -6.89 -4.17
CA GLN A 3 18.48 -5.73 -4.21
C GLN A 3 17.31 -6.02 -5.16
N MET A 4 16.08 -5.66 -4.74
CA MET A 4 14.90 -5.87 -5.57
C MET A 4 14.99 -5.01 -6.83
N ASP A 5 14.70 -5.60 -7.98
CA ASP A 5 14.54 -4.87 -9.23
C ASP A 5 13.06 -4.59 -9.55
N HIS A 6 12.83 -3.75 -10.56
CA HIS A 6 11.49 -3.34 -10.96
C HIS A 6 10.58 -4.52 -11.35
N ASN A 7 11.12 -5.52 -12.06
CA ASN A 7 10.33 -6.68 -12.47
C ASN A 7 9.99 -7.56 -11.27
N GLN A 8 10.92 -7.72 -10.32
CA GLN A 8 10.67 -8.43 -9.08
C GLN A 8 9.59 -7.71 -8.24
N ALA A 9 9.64 -6.38 -8.16
CA ALA A 9 8.62 -5.58 -7.49
C ALA A 9 7.23 -5.78 -8.11
N LEU A 10 7.14 -5.81 -9.44
CA LEU A 10 5.89 -6.10 -10.15
C LEU A 10 5.39 -7.53 -9.90
N GLN A 11 6.26 -8.53 -10.04
CA GLN A 11 5.90 -9.94 -9.83
C GLN A 11 5.45 -10.22 -8.39
N LEU A 12 6.09 -9.59 -7.41
CA LEU A 12 5.73 -9.73 -6.01
C LEU A 12 4.46 -8.93 -5.64
N GLN A 13 4.03 -8.01 -6.50
CA GLN A 13 3.07 -6.95 -6.17
C GLN A 13 3.55 -6.16 -4.94
N ALA A 14 4.83 -5.81 -4.92
CA ALA A 14 5.51 -5.24 -3.77
C ALA A 14 4.84 -3.95 -3.29
N ALA A 15 4.43 -3.06 -4.20
CA ALA A 15 3.75 -1.80 -3.86
C ALA A 15 2.45 -2.04 -3.06
N VAL A 16 1.62 -3.00 -3.49
CA VAL A 16 0.35 -3.34 -2.82
C VAL A 16 0.63 -3.94 -1.45
N LYS A 17 1.50 -4.95 -1.40
CA LYS A 17 1.86 -5.63 -0.14
C LYS A 17 2.57 -4.71 0.84
N TYR A 18 3.33 -3.73 0.34
CA TYR A 18 3.97 -2.72 1.18
C TYR A 18 2.91 -1.87 1.88
N VAL A 19 1.93 -1.32 1.14
CA VAL A 19 0.84 -0.50 1.69
C VAL A 19 -0.07 -1.28 2.65
N LEU A 20 -0.26 -2.58 2.39
CA LEU A 20 -1.03 -3.47 3.26
C LEU A 20 -0.25 -4.01 4.47
N GLY A 21 1.08 -3.80 4.52
CA GLY A 21 1.94 -4.32 5.59
C GLY A 21 2.24 -5.82 5.51
N GLU A 22 2.07 -6.43 4.33
CA GLU A 22 2.19 -7.87 4.09
C GLU A 22 3.60 -8.33 3.67
N LEU A 23 4.50 -7.39 3.37
CA LEU A 23 5.90 -7.72 3.09
C LEU A 23 6.64 -8.17 4.37
N SER A 24 7.58 -9.11 4.23
CA SER A 24 8.53 -9.40 5.30
C SER A 24 9.46 -8.20 5.54
N GLN A 25 10.18 -8.18 6.67
CA GLN A 25 11.12 -7.07 6.93
C GLN A 25 12.18 -6.96 5.82
N VAL A 26 12.75 -8.09 5.41
CA VAL A 26 13.77 -8.13 4.35
C VAL A 26 13.19 -7.62 3.02
N GLN A 27 11.99 -8.04 2.66
CA GLN A 27 11.33 -7.58 1.42
C GLN A 27 10.96 -6.11 1.46
N ARG A 28 10.60 -5.57 2.64
CA ARG A 28 10.41 -4.14 2.81
C ARG A 28 11.72 -3.42 2.56
N ASP A 29 12.78 -3.77 3.27
CA ASP A 29 14.08 -3.10 3.14
C ASP A 29 14.58 -3.11 1.68
N GLU A 30 14.48 -4.26 0.98
CA GLU A 30 14.84 -4.39 -0.43
C GLU A 30 13.97 -3.54 -1.37
N TYR A 31 12.65 -3.45 -1.10
CA TYR A 31 11.74 -2.63 -1.89
C TYR A 31 11.92 -1.13 -1.59
N GLU A 32 12.24 -0.77 -0.35
CA GLU A 32 12.53 0.60 0.06
C GLU A 32 13.73 1.16 -0.68
N GLU A 33 14.83 0.42 -0.72
CA GLU A 33 15.99 0.79 -1.52
C GLU A 33 15.66 0.95 -3.01
N HIS A 34 14.80 0.07 -3.56
CA HIS A 34 14.41 0.14 -4.97
C HIS A 34 13.51 1.33 -5.32
N TYR A 35 12.46 1.60 -4.53
CA TYR A 35 11.44 2.58 -4.94
C TYR A 35 12.00 4.01 -4.97
N PHE A 36 13.04 4.32 -4.18
CA PHE A 36 13.69 5.64 -4.21
C PHE A 36 14.32 5.97 -5.57
N ASP A 37 14.79 4.94 -6.28
CA ASP A 37 15.49 5.09 -7.57
C ASP A 37 14.59 4.80 -8.79
N CYS A 38 13.38 4.26 -8.59
CA CYS A 38 12.44 3.90 -9.66
C CYS A 38 11.18 4.78 -9.64
N ALA A 39 11.06 5.68 -10.61
CA ALA A 39 9.91 6.59 -10.71
C ALA A 39 8.57 5.86 -10.86
N GLU A 40 8.53 4.73 -11.57
CA GLU A 40 7.30 3.92 -11.74
C GLU A 40 6.85 3.32 -10.40
N CYS A 41 7.76 2.70 -9.66
CA CYS A 41 7.45 2.16 -8.34
C CYS A 41 7.07 3.25 -7.33
N ALA A 42 7.68 4.44 -7.42
CA ALA A 42 7.31 5.60 -6.61
C ALA A 42 5.89 6.12 -6.91
N VAL A 43 5.47 6.09 -8.18
CA VAL A 43 4.10 6.44 -8.57
C VAL A 43 3.10 5.41 -8.03
N ASP A 44 3.40 4.12 -8.17
CA ASP A 44 2.53 3.04 -7.71
C ASP A 44 2.31 3.09 -6.20
N ILE A 45 3.37 3.22 -5.40
CA ILE A 45 3.24 3.29 -3.94
C ILE A 45 2.43 4.51 -3.49
N LYS A 46 2.64 5.67 -4.15
CA LYS A 46 1.88 6.88 -3.84
C LYS A 46 0.40 6.71 -4.16
N ALA A 47 0.08 6.14 -5.32
CA ALA A 47 -1.30 5.88 -5.73
C ALA A 47 -1.99 4.89 -4.78
N LEU A 48 -1.31 3.80 -4.43
CA LEU A 48 -1.85 2.76 -3.55
C LEU A 48 -2.01 3.23 -2.10
N ALA A 49 -1.05 3.98 -1.57
CA ALA A 49 -1.16 4.58 -0.24
C ALA A 49 -2.36 5.54 -0.17
N THR A 50 -2.48 6.44 -1.16
CA THR A 50 -3.62 7.37 -1.25
C THR A 50 -4.95 6.63 -1.33
N PHE A 51 -5.01 5.58 -2.15
CA PHE A 51 -6.21 4.75 -2.30
C PHE A 51 -6.57 4.04 -0.99
N ALA A 52 -5.60 3.42 -0.32
CA ALA A 52 -5.83 2.69 0.93
C ALA A 52 -6.30 3.62 2.06
N ASP A 53 -5.71 4.81 2.18
CA ASP A 53 -6.09 5.79 3.19
C ASP A 53 -7.50 6.33 2.93
N THR A 54 -7.80 6.70 1.69
CA THR A 54 -9.13 7.16 1.29
C THR A 54 -10.18 6.07 1.52
N THR A 55 -9.88 4.83 1.15
CA THR A 55 -10.79 3.70 1.34
C THR A 55 -11.06 3.44 2.83
N ARG A 56 -10.02 3.48 3.67
CA ARG A 56 -10.18 3.35 5.13
C ARG A 56 -11.10 4.42 5.70
N GLU A 57 -10.96 5.66 5.25
CA GLU A 57 -11.80 6.76 5.71
C GLU A 57 -13.26 6.58 5.25
N VAL A 58 -13.50 6.27 3.98
CA VAL A 58 -14.84 6.02 3.45
C VAL A 58 -15.51 4.88 4.22
N LEU A 59 -14.83 3.76 4.44
CA LEU A 59 -15.38 2.63 5.19
C LEU A 59 -15.66 2.99 6.66
N ARG A 60 -14.84 3.82 7.28
CA ARG A 60 -15.07 4.32 8.64
C ARG A 60 -16.32 5.19 8.71
N GLN A 61 -16.49 6.09 7.74
CA GLN A 61 -17.66 6.96 7.64
C GLN A 61 -18.94 6.16 7.38
N GLU A 62 -18.92 5.21 6.44
CA GLU A 62 -20.06 4.34 6.16
C GLU A 62 -20.48 3.55 7.39
N ARG A 63 -19.52 3.00 8.14
CA ARG A 63 -19.80 2.31 9.41
C ARG A 63 -20.42 3.24 10.45
N ALA A 64 -19.91 4.46 10.59
CA ALA A 64 -20.49 5.45 11.52
C ALA A 64 -21.91 5.86 11.11
N ASN A 65 -22.17 6.05 9.82
CA ASN A 65 -23.48 6.39 9.28
C ASN A 65 -24.49 5.25 9.48
N GLN A 66 -24.08 3.98 9.30
CA GLN A 66 -24.91 2.83 9.61
C GLN A 66 -25.31 2.80 11.09
N PHE A 67 -24.35 2.97 12.01
CA PHE A 67 -24.66 3.03 13.44
C PHE A 67 -25.61 4.18 13.79
N ALA A 68 -25.42 5.36 13.20
CA ALA A 68 -26.31 6.50 13.43
C ALA A 68 -27.75 6.22 12.98
N LYS A 69 -27.92 5.47 11.88
CA LYS A 69 -29.24 5.06 11.37
C LYS A 69 -29.93 4.01 12.25
N GLU A 70 -29.17 3.17 12.96
CA GLU A 70 -29.72 2.15 13.86
C GLU A 70 -30.17 2.70 15.23
N LEU A 71 -29.72 3.90 15.60
CA LEU A 71 -30.00 4.57 16.88
C LEU A 71 -31.21 5.53 16.84
N VAL A 72 -31.82 5.73 15.67
CA VAL A 72 -32.99 6.60 15.43
C VAL A 72 -34.19 5.75 15.04
#